data_AF-A0A7Y1TCH8-F1
#
_entry.id   AF-A0A7Y1TCH8-F1
#
_cell.length_a   1.000
_cell.length_b   1.000
_cell.length_c   1.000
_cell.angle_alpha   90.00
_cell.angle_beta   90.00
_cell.angle_gamma   90.00
#
_symmetry.space_group_name_H-M   'P 1'
#
loop_
_entity.id
_entity.type
_entity.pdbx_description
1 polymer ?
#
loop_
_entity_poly.entity_id
_entity_poly.type
_entity_poly.pdbx_seq_one_letter_code
_entity_poly.pdbx_strand_id
1 'polypeptide(L)'
;AYYEMLEERLPGHGEPLDEMRSRGILVDGTTEGGEARLLLQIFSANMVGPAFFEFIQRKKDEGFGEGNFQALFESIERDQVARGIVSDEASQE
;
A
#
# COMPACT_ATOMS: atom_id res chain seq x y z
N ALA A 1 3.51 -5.50 -12.54
CA ALA A 1 4.25 -5.96 -11.35
C ALA A 1 3.34 -6.13 -10.12
N TYR A 2 3.05 -5.11 -9.30
CA TYR A 2 2.31 -5.28 -8.03
C TYR A 2 0.96 -6.02 -8.18
N TYR A 3 0.05 -5.52 -9.02
CA TYR A 3 -1.28 -6.11 -9.22
C TYR A 3 -1.26 -7.48 -9.92
N GLU A 4 -0.18 -7.80 -10.66
CA GLU A 4 -0.04 -9.12 -11.30
C GLU A 4 0.30 -10.21 -10.28
N MET A 5 1.03 -9.85 -9.24
CA MET A 5 1.38 -10.77 -8.14
C MET A 5 0.27 -10.90 -7.09
N LEU A 6 -0.78 -10.09 -7.18
CA LEU A 6 -1.81 -10.03 -6.15
C LEU A 6 -2.65 -11.30 -6.10
N GLU A 7 -2.94 -11.90 -7.26
CA GLU A 7 -3.68 -13.18 -7.33
C GLU A 7 -2.89 -14.33 -6.73
N GLU A 8 -1.56 -14.34 -6.89
CA GLU A 8 -0.70 -15.36 -6.27
C GLU A 8 -0.61 -15.19 -4.76
N ARG A 9 -0.58 -13.93 -4.27
CA ARG A 9 -0.50 -13.61 -2.84
C ARG A 9 -1.82 -13.80 -2.10
N LEU A 10 -2.93 -13.44 -2.74
CA LEU A 10 -4.28 -13.42 -2.17
C LEU A 10 -5.25 -14.13 -3.13
N PRO A 11 -5.09 -15.45 -3.33
CA PRO A 11 -5.91 -16.19 -4.28
C PRO A 11 -7.39 -16.09 -3.90
N GLY A 12 -8.25 -15.76 -4.87
CA GLY A 12 -9.69 -15.66 -4.64
C GLY A 12 -10.13 -14.46 -3.79
N HIS A 13 -9.34 -13.38 -3.74
CA HIS A 13 -9.67 -12.16 -3.00
C HIS A 13 -10.96 -11.46 -3.50
N GLY A 14 -11.31 -11.62 -4.78
CA GLY A 14 -12.60 -11.16 -5.33
C GLY A 14 -12.73 -9.63 -5.52
N GLU A 15 -11.64 -8.88 -5.46
CA GLU A 15 -11.63 -7.42 -5.72
C GLU A 15 -11.44 -7.12 -7.23
N PRO A 16 -12.03 -6.04 -7.74
CA PRO A 16 -11.85 -5.64 -9.15
C PRO A 16 -10.46 -5.05 -9.39
N LEU A 17 -9.47 -5.88 -9.71
CA LEU A 17 -8.06 -5.49 -9.85
C LEU A 17 -7.83 -4.33 -10.83
N ASP A 18 -8.56 -4.28 -11.94
CA ASP A 18 -8.41 -3.20 -12.92
C ASP A 18 -8.84 -1.84 -12.36
N GLU A 19 -9.93 -1.81 -11.58
CA GLU A 19 -10.38 -0.58 -10.92
C GLU A 19 -9.39 -0.16 -9.84
N MET A 20 -8.91 -1.11 -9.03
CA MET A 20 -7.91 -0.86 -8.00
C MET A 20 -6.63 -0.29 -8.61
N ARG A 21 -6.14 -0.92 -9.70
CA ARG A 21 -4.97 -0.44 -10.46
C ARG A 21 -5.17 0.96 -11.00
N SER A 22 -6.34 1.26 -11.58
CA SER A 22 -6.63 2.59 -12.14
C SER A 22 -6.62 3.71 -11.09
N ARG A 23 -6.89 3.37 -9.83
CA ARG A 23 -6.97 4.30 -8.70
C ARG A 23 -5.71 4.30 -7.82
N GLY A 24 -4.81 3.34 -8.01
CA GLY A 24 -3.65 3.15 -7.14
C GLY A 24 -4.00 2.63 -5.75
N ILE A 25 -5.07 1.83 -5.63
CA ILE A 25 -5.48 1.24 -4.35
C ILE A 25 -4.65 -0.02 -4.08
N LEU A 26 -3.99 -0.03 -2.94
CA LEU A 26 -3.21 -1.15 -2.45
C LEU A 26 -4.11 -2.14 -1.71
N VAL A 27 -3.80 -3.43 -1.79
CA VAL A 27 -4.57 -4.51 -1.19
C VAL A 27 -3.63 -5.42 -0.40
N ASP A 28 -3.95 -5.61 0.87
CA ASP A 28 -3.25 -6.54 1.77
C ASP A 28 -4.27 -7.42 2.52
N GLY A 29 -3.77 -8.39 3.27
CA GLY A 29 -4.60 -9.24 4.14
C GLY A 29 -4.33 -10.73 3.94
N THR A 30 -5.37 -11.56 4.06
CA THR A 30 -5.29 -13.01 3.90
C THR A 30 -6.56 -13.60 3.29
N THR A 31 -6.42 -14.65 2.50
CA THR A 31 -7.52 -15.48 2.01
C THR A 31 -7.53 -16.88 2.65
N GLU A 32 -6.69 -17.10 3.66
CA GLU A 32 -6.63 -18.36 4.41
C GLU A 32 -7.94 -18.65 5.15
N GLY A 33 -8.29 -19.93 5.25
CA GLY A 33 -9.53 -20.36 5.90
C GLY A 33 -10.80 -20.18 5.03
N GLY A 34 -10.65 -19.84 3.74
CA GLY A 34 -11.75 -19.76 2.79
C GLY A 34 -12.60 -18.50 2.92
N GLU A 35 -12.19 -17.56 3.77
CA GLU A 35 -12.84 -16.26 3.95
C GLU A 35 -11.80 -15.16 3.78
N ALA A 36 -11.95 -14.36 2.72
CA ALA A 36 -11.07 -13.23 2.47
C ALA A 36 -11.23 -12.17 3.57
N ARG A 37 -10.11 -11.86 4.22
CA ARG A 37 -9.93 -10.73 5.14
C ARG A 37 -8.97 -9.78 4.47
N LEU A 38 -9.48 -8.64 4.01
CA LEU A 38 -8.75 -7.73 3.15
C LEU A 38 -8.68 -6.34 3.76
N LEU A 39 -7.58 -5.68 3.44
CA LEU A 39 -7.31 -4.30 3.78
C LEU A 39 -7.02 -3.54 2.49
N LEU A 40 -7.90 -2.60 2.15
CA LEU A 40 -7.75 -1.76 0.96
C LEU A 40 -7.30 -0.38 1.42
N GLN A 41 -6.18 0.11 0.91
CA GLN A 41 -5.55 1.36 1.34
C GLN A 41 -5.17 2.24 0.16
N ILE A 42 -5.31 3.54 0.33
CA ILE A 42 -4.76 4.55 -0.59
C ILE A 42 -4.30 5.76 0.22
N PHE A 43 -3.19 6.35 -0.20
CA PHE A 43 -2.56 7.47 0.48
C PHE A 43 -2.65 8.73 -0.37
N SER A 44 -2.94 9.87 0.26
CA SER A 44 -2.87 11.16 -0.43
C SER A 44 -1.42 11.55 -0.68
N ALA A 45 -1.21 12.51 -1.59
CA ALA A 45 0.02 13.30 -1.58
C ALA A 45 0.15 14.08 -0.24
N ASN A 46 1.30 14.68 0.00
CA ASN A 46 1.50 15.56 1.15
C ASN A 46 0.56 16.77 1.04
N MET A 47 -0.32 16.94 2.03
CA MET A 47 -1.37 17.98 2.04
C MET A 47 -1.07 19.11 3.04
N VAL A 48 -0.39 18.80 4.15
CA VAL A 48 -0.07 19.78 5.20
C VAL A 48 1.40 19.62 5.59
N GLY A 49 2.29 20.40 4.94
CA GLY A 49 3.73 20.21 5.11
C GLY A 49 4.14 18.79 4.68
N PRO A 50 4.88 18.02 5.50
CA PRO A 50 5.19 16.62 5.20
C PRO A 50 4.03 15.64 5.53
N ALA A 51 2.91 16.11 6.09
CA ALA A 51 1.80 15.26 6.48
C ALA A 51 0.93 14.87 5.27
N PHE A 52 0.51 13.60 5.25
CA PHE A 52 -0.41 13.01 4.29
C PHE A 52 -1.56 12.31 5.03
N PHE A 53 -2.60 11.93 4.29
CA PHE A 53 -3.75 11.20 4.80
C PHE A 53 -3.83 9.80 4.20
N GLU A 54 -4.33 8.87 5.01
CA GLU A 54 -4.68 7.52 4.59
C GLU A 54 -6.19 7.38 4.49
N PHE A 55 -6.65 6.73 3.42
CA PHE A 55 -8.02 6.26 3.30
C PHE A 55 -8.00 4.74 3.27
N ILE A 56 -8.68 4.13 4.25
CA ILE A 56 -8.65 2.70 4.49
C ILE A 56 -10.06 2.10 4.51
N GLN A 57 -10.24 1.00 3.80
CA GLN A 57 -11.43 0.15 3.89
C GLN A 57 -11.04 -1.22 4.44
N ARG A 58 -11.64 -1.57 5.58
CA ARG A 58 -11.46 -2.86 6.24
C ARG A 58 -12.56 -3.82 5.81
N LYS A 59 -12.18 -4.94 5.21
CA LYS A 59 -13.08 -6.06 4.92
C LYS A 59 -12.69 -7.21 5.84
N LYS A 60 -13.21 -7.19 7.08
CA LYS A 60 -12.96 -8.21 8.13
C LYS A 60 -11.49 -8.34 8.59
N ASP A 61 -10.60 -7.50 8.09
CA ASP A 61 -9.21 -7.39 8.54
C ASP A 61 -9.06 -6.24 9.55
N GLU A 62 -8.60 -6.59 10.76
CA GLU A 62 -8.33 -5.65 11.86
C GLU A 62 -6.83 -5.29 11.99
N GLY A 63 -5.98 -5.84 11.12
CA GLY A 63 -4.54 -5.59 11.06
C GLY A 63 -4.18 -4.23 10.44
N PHE A 64 -2.90 -4.02 10.15
CA PHE A 64 -2.40 -2.71 9.73
C PHE A 64 -1.99 -2.63 8.25
N GLY A 65 -1.81 -3.79 7.59
CA GLY A 65 -1.31 -3.86 6.21
C GLY A 65 0.16 -3.47 6.13
N GLU A 66 1.03 -4.20 6.85
CA GLU A 66 2.47 -3.91 6.91
C GLU A 66 3.12 -3.85 5.52
N GLY A 67 2.66 -4.69 4.58
CA GLY A 67 3.17 -4.69 3.21
C GLY A 67 2.81 -3.42 2.43
N ASN A 68 1.60 -2.89 2.64
CA ASN A 68 1.18 -1.61 2.04
C ASN A 68 1.96 -0.43 2.64
N PHE A 69 2.27 -0.50 3.93
CA PHE A 69 3.02 0.55 4.63
C PHE A 69 4.49 0.61 4.17
N GLN A 70 5.15 -0.54 4.00
CA GLN A 70 6.51 -0.59 3.45
C GLN A 70 6.56 -0.04 2.01
N ALA A 71 5.64 -0.47 1.15
CA ALA A 71 5.58 0.01 -0.24
C ALA A 71 5.33 1.53 -0.32
N LEU A 72 4.52 2.08 0.60
CA LEU A 72 4.32 3.51 0.73
C LEU A 72 5.62 4.21 1.16
N PHE A 73 6.30 3.70 2.19
CA PHE A 73 7.50 4.33 2.73
C PHE A 73 8.61 4.40 1.68
N GLU A 74 8.84 3.30 0.94
CA GLU A 74 9.79 3.26 -0.18
C GLU A 74 9.43 4.27 -1.29
N SER A 75 8.13 4.48 -1.55
CA SER A 75 7.67 5.48 -2.53
C SER A 75 7.88 6.91 -2.05
N ILE A 76 7.64 7.18 -0.76
CA ILE A 76 7.84 8.51 -0.16
C ILE A 76 9.34 8.83 -0.07
N GLU A 77 10.16 7.88 0.37
CA GLU A 77 11.61 8.05 0.47
C GLU A 77 12.21 8.39 -0.90
N ARG A 78 11.82 7.66 -1.95
CA ARG A 78 12.24 7.95 -3.32
C ARG A 78 11.87 9.36 -3.76
N ASP A 79 10.69 9.85 -3.39
CA ASP A 79 10.24 11.21 -3.68
C ASP A 79 11.02 12.26 -2.88
N GLN A 80 11.34 12.00 -1.60
CA GLN A 80 12.16 12.89 -0.78
C GLN A 80 13.60 13.00 -1.31
N VAL A 81 14.18 11.88 -1.76
CA VAL A 81 15.50 11.85 -2.43
C VAL A 81 15.46 12.64 -3.74
N ALA A 82 14.44 12.43 -4.58
CA ALA A 82 14.28 13.16 -5.84
C ALA A 82 14.14 14.68 -5.65
N ARG A 83 13.57 15.13 -4.52
CA ARG A 83 13.45 16.55 -4.15
C ARG A 83 14.68 17.11 -3.42
N GLY A 84 15.67 16.27 -3.12
CA GLY A 84 16.89 16.65 -2.41
C GLY A 84 16.67 16.97 -0.92
N ILE A 85 15.60 16.46 -0.32
CA ILE A 85 15.27 16.67 1.10
C ILE A 85 16.04 15.67 1.99
N VAL A 86 16.34 14.47 1.46
CA VAL A 86 17.12 13.42 2.14
C VAL A 86 18.32 13.05 1.27
N SER A 87 19.50 12.92 1.86
CA SER A 87 20.72 12.42 1.21
C SER A 87 20.80 10.90 1.33
N ASP A 88 21.29 10.20 0.29
CA ASP A 88 21.44 8.72 0.21
C ASP A 88 22.18 8.06 1.40
N GLU A 89 22.88 8.84 2.21
CA GLU A 89 23.63 8.35 3.38
C GLU A 89 22.74 8.00 4.60
N ALA A 90 21.49 8.46 4.64
CA ALA A 90 20.58 8.19 5.77
C ALA A 90 19.90 6.80 5.71
N SER A 91 20.02 6.08 4.59
CA SER A 91 19.35 4.79 4.36
C SER A 91 20.21 3.56 4.76
N GLN A 92 21.32 3.75 5.47
CA GLN A 92 22.27 2.67 5.86
C GLN A 92 22.40 2.41 7.37
N GLU A 93 21.57 2.99 8.24
CA GLU A 93 21.54 2.66 9.69
C GLU A 93 20.29 1.89 10.11
#